data_AF-A0A069DAM7-F1
#
_entry.id   AF-A0A069DAM7-F1
#
_cell.length_a   1.000
_cell.length_b   1.000
_cell.length_c   1.000
_cell.angle_alpha   90.00
_cell.angle_beta   90.00
_cell.angle_gamma   90.00
#
_symmetry.space_group_name_H-M   'P 1'
#
loop_
_entity.id
_entity.type
_entity.pdbx_description
1 polymer ?
#
loop_
_entity_poly.entity_id
_entity_poly.type
_entity_poly.pdbx_seq_one_letter_code
_entity_poly.pdbx_strand_id
1 'polypeptide(L)'
;MFKSKKNQKTIILFPLLLIVSLIAASLAGAEEQREPGALTSKPPEESGFITPFATYQFLVGFKSELTMNASSIYIAGHTEAKLAADFISVDVTLQRWDGSAWRSERAVSNSTTHSKSVETNQTVYNLNKGYYYRTLSTHMVRINGTVEKASFYTPGYLYN
;
A
#
# COMPACT_ATOMS: atom_id res chain seq x y z
N MET A 1 -44.48 43.50 -55.75
CA MET A 1 -43.62 44.36 -54.92
C MET A 1 -43.84 44.01 -53.46
N PHE A 2 -42.95 43.22 -52.84
CA PHE A 2 -42.82 43.14 -51.37
C PHE A 2 -41.41 42.62 -51.03
N LYS A 3 -40.61 43.48 -50.39
CA LYS A 3 -39.35 43.12 -49.74
C LYS A 3 -39.69 42.52 -48.38
N SER A 4 -39.04 41.42 -48.00
CA SER A 4 -38.90 41.04 -46.58
C SER A 4 -37.42 40.92 -46.25
N LYS A 5 -37.03 41.62 -45.18
CA LYS A 5 -35.67 41.83 -44.70
C LYS A 5 -35.57 41.23 -43.29
N LYS A 6 -34.52 40.43 -43.07
CA LYS A 6 -33.94 39.98 -41.78
C LYS A 6 -34.85 39.17 -40.84
N ASN A 7 -34.34 38.03 -40.35
CA ASN A 7 -33.84 37.95 -38.97
C ASN A 7 -33.04 36.66 -38.76
N GLN A 8 -31.73 36.83 -38.90
CA GLN A 8 -30.69 35.99 -38.35
C GLN A 8 -30.75 36.14 -36.83
N LYS A 9 -31.18 35.11 -36.11
CA LYS A 9 -30.91 34.83 -34.69
C LYS A 9 -31.75 33.64 -34.25
N THR A 10 -31.18 32.80 -33.39
CA THR A 10 -31.86 31.80 -32.54
C THR A 10 -31.88 30.35 -33.04
N ILE A 11 -30.71 29.72 -33.25
CA ILE A 11 -30.55 28.25 -33.04
C ILE A 11 -29.11 27.95 -32.57
N ILE A 12 -28.68 28.50 -31.43
CA ILE A 12 -27.41 28.07 -30.78
C ILE A 12 -27.57 28.05 -29.25
N LEU A 13 -28.72 27.60 -28.74
CA LEU A 13 -28.90 27.42 -27.28
C LEU A 13 -28.99 25.94 -26.86
N PHE A 14 -29.29 25.03 -27.80
CA PHE A 14 -29.49 23.61 -27.51
C PHE A 14 -28.20 22.76 -27.44
N PRO A 15 -27.14 22.99 -28.24
CA PRO A 15 -25.95 22.15 -28.17
C PRO A 15 -25.00 22.51 -27.01
N LEU A 16 -25.09 23.75 -26.48
CA LEU A 16 -24.21 24.19 -25.40
C LEU A 16 -24.62 23.59 -24.04
N LEU A 17 -25.91 23.41 -23.79
CA LEU A 17 -26.42 22.84 -22.53
C LEU A 17 -26.06 21.36 -22.37
N LEU A 18 -25.99 20.61 -23.48
CA LEU A 18 -25.61 19.20 -23.48
C LEU A 18 -24.12 19.02 -23.13
N ILE A 19 -23.25 19.88 -23.65
CA ILE A 19 -21.80 19.84 -23.38
C ILE A 19 -21.51 20.19 -21.91
N VAL A 20 -22.27 21.12 -21.31
CA VAL A 20 -22.12 21.46 -19.89
C VAL A 20 -22.54 20.30 -18.97
N SER A 21 -23.57 19.52 -19.34
CA SER A 21 -23.95 18.32 -18.57
C SER A 21 -22.92 17.18 -18.62
N LEU A 22 -22.18 17.04 -19.72
CA LEU A 22 -21.14 16.02 -19.88
C LEU A 22 -19.87 16.34 -19.10
N ILE A 23 -19.58 17.62 -18.85
CA ILE A 23 -18.42 18.06 -18.05
C ILE A 23 -18.70 17.97 -16.53
N ALA A 24 -19.95 18.15 -16.12
CA ALA A 24 -20.33 18.03 -14.70
C ALA A 24 -20.21 16.58 -14.16
N ALA A 25 -20.38 15.58 -15.04
CA ALA A 25 -20.28 14.16 -14.67
C ALA A 25 -18.83 13.69 -14.45
N SER A 26 -17.82 14.39 -14.99
CA SER A 26 -16.40 14.00 -14.81
C SER A 26 -15.74 14.57 -13.54
N LEU A 27 -16.45 15.40 -12.77
CA LEU A 27 -15.94 16.04 -11.54
C LEU A 27 -16.60 15.52 -10.26
N ALA A 28 -17.63 14.69 -10.36
CA ALA A 28 -18.10 13.89 -9.24
C ALA A 28 -17.12 12.71 -9.08
N GLY A 29 -16.00 12.95 -8.38
CA GLY A 29 -15.15 11.85 -7.93
C GLY A 29 -16.03 10.82 -7.24
N ALA A 30 -16.00 9.58 -7.71
CA ALA A 30 -16.71 8.49 -7.04
C ALA A 30 -16.29 8.49 -5.58
N GLU A 31 -17.21 8.80 -4.66
CA GLU A 31 -16.96 8.60 -3.23
C GLU A 31 -16.75 7.11 -3.03
N GLU A 32 -15.49 6.72 -2.91
CA GLU A 32 -15.10 5.33 -2.68
C GLU A 32 -15.74 4.88 -1.37
N GLN A 33 -16.67 3.92 -1.47
CA GLN A 33 -17.50 3.47 -0.36
C GLN A 33 -16.62 3.00 0.82
N ARG A 34 -16.78 3.66 1.97
CA ARG A 34 -16.03 3.34 3.18
C ARG A 34 -16.66 2.15 3.88
N GLU A 35 -15.84 1.24 4.39
CA GLU A 35 -16.29 0.16 5.26
C GLU A 35 -16.81 0.75 6.60
N PRO A 36 -17.80 0.13 7.27
CA PRO A 36 -18.28 0.60 8.56
C PRO A 36 -17.14 0.74 9.59
N GLY A 37 -17.02 1.92 10.20
CA GLY A 37 -15.93 2.24 11.14
C GLY A 37 -14.66 2.79 10.49
N ALA A 38 -14.54 2.77 9.17
CA ALA A 38 -13.39 3.31 8.46
C ALA A 38 -13.43 4.85 8.31
N LEU A 39 -12.30 5.49 8.60
CA LEU A 39 -12.07 6.93 8.45
C LEU A 39 -11.55 7.31 7.05
N THR A 40 -11.07 6.33 6.29
CA THR A 40 -10.63 6.48 4.89
C THR A 40 -11.38 5.47 4.01
N SER A 41 -11.28 5.62 2.69
CA SER A 41 -11.62 4.51 1.78
C SER A 41 -10.64 3.35 1.96
N LYS A 42 -11.04 2.17 1.46
CA LYS A 42 -10.18 0.99 1.41
C LYS A 42 -8.96 1.31 0.52
N PRO A 43 -7.74 0.96 0.92
CA PRO A 43 -6.59 1.10 0.03
C PRO A 43 -6.81 0.29 -1.25
N PRO A 44 -6.27 0.73 -2.40
CA PRO A 44 -6.31 -0.05 -3.64
C PRO A 44 -5.81 -1.48 -3.40
N GLU A 45 -6.43 -2.46 -4.05
CA GLU A 45 -5.93 -3.83 -4.02
C GLU A 45 -4.60 -3.90 -4.75
N GLU A 46 -3.51 -3.85 -3.99
CA GLU A 46 -2.18 -4.09 -4.52
C GLU A 46 -2.04 -5.60 -4.75
N SER A 47 -1.80 -6.01 -6.00
CA SER A 47 -1.45 -7.39 -6.32
C SER A 47 -0.13 -7.70 -5.61
N GLY A 48 -0.24 -8.37 -4.45
CA GLY A 48 0.85 -8.79 -3.58
C GLY A 48 1.85 -9.65 -4.32
N PHE A 49 2.80 -9.03 -5.03
CA PHE A 49 3.93 -9.75 -5.57
C PHE A 49 5.19 -8.91 -5.45
N ILE A 50 6.04 -9.33 -4.52
CA ILE A 50 7.39 -8.83 -4.41
C ILE A 50 8.33 -9.98 -4.80
N THR A 51 9.12 -9.72 -5.86
CA THR A 51 10.20 -10.54 -6.45
C THR A 51 10.01 -12.07 -6.41
N PRO A 52 9.81 -12.75 -7.56
CA PRO A 52 9.76 -14.20 -7.59
C PRO A 52 11.03 -14.81 -6.98
N PHE A 53 10.87 -15.76 -6.05
CA PHE A 53 12.00 -16.51 -5.45
C PHE A 53 12.94 -17.17 -6.47
N ALA A 54 12.46 -17.40 -7.70
CA ALA A 54 13.23 -18.02 -8.77
C ALA A 54 14.54 -17.28 -9.14
N THR A 55 14.72 -16.03 -8.70
CA THR A 55 15.96 -15.26 -8.92
C THR A 55 16.98 -15.34 -7.78
N TYR A 56 16.62 -15.88 -6.62
CA TYR A 56 17.50 -15.86 -5.45
C TYR A 56 18.31 -17.16 -5.30
N GLN A 57 19.62 -17.01 -5.15
CA GLN A 57 20.56 -18.10 -4.89
C GLN A 57 20.66 -18.39 -3.39
N PHE A 58 20.52 -17.38 -2.54
CA PHE A 58 20.79 -17.46 -1.10
C PHE A 58 19.60 -17.11 -0.22
N LEU A 59 18.72 -16.20 -0.60
CA LEU A 59 17.49 -15.86 0.11
C LEU A 59 16.40 -16.87 -0.24
N VAL A 60 16.06 -17.75 0.71
CA VAL A 60 15.14 -18.88 0.48
C VAL A 60 13.81 -18.74 1.19
N GLY A 61 13.73 -17.86 2.19
CA GLY A 61 12.49 -17.60 2.91
C GLY A 61 12.42 -16.15 3.38
N PHE A 62 11.25 -15.55 3.24
CA PHE A 62 10.93 -14.28 3.87
C PHE A 62 9.43 -14.20 4.15
N LYS A 63 9.07 -13.58 5.27
CA LYS A 63 7.68 -13.29 5.63
C LYS A 63 7.60 -12.08 6.55
N SER A 64 6.45 -11.41 6.52
CA SER A 64 6.04 -10.50 7.58
C SER A 64 4.62 -10.79 8.03
N GLU A 65 4.35 -10.46 9.27
CA GLU A 65 3.10 -10.71 9.95
C GLU A 65 2.55 -9.41 10.53
N LEU A 66 1.22 -9.27 10.46
CA LEU A 66 0.46 -8.25 11.16
C LEU A 66 -0.70 -8.93 11.88
N THR A 67 -0.75 -8.78 13.21
CA THR A 67 -1.84 -9.30 14.03
C THR A 67 -2.44 -8.15 14.85
N MET A 68 -3.73 -7.89 14.65
CA MET A 68 -4.46 -6.82 15.33
C MET A 68 -5.15 -7.33 16.60
N ASN A 69 -5.03 -6.58 17.68
CA ASN A 69 -5.76 -6.75 18.93
C ASN A 69 -6.58 -5.49 19.24
N ALA A 70 -7.42 -5.50 20.27
CA ALA A 70 -8.30 -4.35 20.56
C ALA A 70 -7.58 -3.01 20.84
N SER A 71 -6.33 -3.04 21.29
CA SER A 71 -5.54 -1.86 21.70
C SER A 71 -4.12 -1.83 21.12
N SER A 72 -3.75 -2.81 20.29
CA SER A 72 -2.40 -2.92 19.76
C SER A 72 -2.35 -3.65 18.42
N ILE A 73 -1.26 -3.43 17.70
CA ILE A 73 -0.89 -4.22 16.53
C ILE A 73 0.46 -4.86 16.79
N TYR A 74 0.52 -6.18 16.69
CA TYR A 74 1.76 -6.94 16.65
C TYR A 74 2.27 -7.00 15.21
N ILE A 75 3.54 -6.67 15.02
CA ILE A 75 4.25 -6.82 13.74
C ILE A 75 5.45 -7.74 13.94
N ALA A 76 5.73 -8.55 12.93
CA ALA A 76 6.93 -9.39 12.91
C ALA A 76 7.46 -9.57 11.51
N GLY A 77 8.74 -9.92 11.41
CA GLY A 77 9.41 -10.26 10.17
C GLY A 77 10.44 -11.35 10.39
N HIS A 78 10.61 -12.19 9.38
CA HIS A 78 11.58 -13.28 9.38
C HIS A 78 12.27 -13.36 8.02
N THR A 79 13.59 -13.53 8.03
CA THR A 79 14.40 -13.79 6.83
C THR A 79 15.17 -15.07 7.01
N GLU A 80 15.21 -15.90 5.97
CA GLU A 80 15.91 -17.19 5.94
C GLU A 80 16.83 -17.28 4.72
N ALA A 81 18.07 -17.70 4.99
CA ALA A 81 19.13 -17.92 4.02
C ALA A 81 19.42 -19.41 3.85
N LYS A 82 19.78 -19.80 2.63
CA LYS A 82 20.18 -21.17 2.26
C LYS A 82 21.39 -21.67 3.05
N LEU A 83 22.33 -20.78 3.33
CA LEU A 83 23.59 -21.02 4.05
C LEU A 83 23.76 -19.94 5.14
N ALA A 84 24.69 -20.17 6.07
CA ALA A 84 25.03 -19.14 7.05
C ALA A 84 25.57 -17.92 6.31
N ALA A 85 24.88 -16.79 6.45
CA ALA A 85 25.17 -15.58 5.71
C ALA A 85 26.22 -14.73 6.43
N ASP A 86 27.06 -14.04 5.66
CA ASP A 86 27.98 -13.04 6.19
C ASP A 86 27.21 -11.92 6.88
N PHE A 87 26.03 -11.62 6.35
CA PHE A 87 25.06 -10.70 6.94
C PHE A 87 23.65 -11.09 6.50
N ILE A 88 22.72 -11.07 7.44
CA ILE A 88 21.29 -11.26 7.20
C ILE A 88 20.51 -10.24 8.01
N SER A 89 19.51 -9.61 7.40
CA SER A 89 18.65 -8.63 8.07
C SER A 89 17.18 -8.75 7.71
N VAL A 90 16.38 -8.17 8.59
CA VAL A 90 14.96 -7.92 8.38
C VAL A 90 14.61 -6.55 8.96
N ASP A 91 13.97 -5.73 8.14
CA ASP A 91 13.40 -4.44 8.51
C ASP A 91 11.89 -4.53 8.32
N VAL A 92 11.09 -4.18 9.32
CA VAL A 92 9.62 -4.22 9.27
C VAL A 92 9.08 -2.86 9.66
N THR A 93 8.26 -2.27 8.79
CA THR A 93 7.58 -0.99 9.02
C THR A 93 6.09 -1.20 9.07
N LEU A 94 5.45 -0.82 10.18
CA LEU A 94 4.01 -0.63 10.25
C LEU A 94 3.64 0.63 9.47
N GLN A 95 2.74 0.50 8.51
CA GLN A 95 2.22 1.60 7.71
C GLN A 95 0.73 1.77 7.93
N ARG A 96 0.27 3.01 7.94
CA ARG A 96 -1.15 3.42 7.98
C ARG A 96 -1.57 4.03 6.65
N TRP A 97 -2.73 3.66 6.14
CA TRP A 97 -3.34 4.31 4.98
C TRP A 97 -3.96 5.66 5.38
N ASP A 98 -3.61 6.74 4.70
CA ASP A 98 -4.19 8.07 4.94
C ASP A 98 -5.36 8.43 4.00
N GLY A 99 -5.78 7.49 3.14
CA GLY A 99 -6.75 7.71 2.07
C GLY A 99 -6.11 7.93 0.69
N SER A 100 -4.80 8.16 0.64
CA SER A 100 -4.07 8.41 -0.60
C SER A 100 -2.71 7.70 -0.67
N ALA A 101 -2.06 7.50 0.47
CA ALA A 101 -0.74 6.90 0.58
C ALA A 101 -0.56 6.17 1.90
N TRP A 102 0.35 5.19 1.88
CA TRP A 102 0.83 4.51 3.07
C TRP A 102 1.86 5.38 3.81
N ARG A 103 1.61 5.64 5.10
CA ARG A 103 2.47 6.43 5.99
C ARG A 103 3.11 5.54 7.03
N SER A 104 4.42 5.65 7.22
CA SER A 104 5.14 4.91 8.24
C SER A 104 4.76 5.40 9.65
N GLU A 105 4.35 4.47 10.51
CA GLU A 105 3.97 4.73 11.91
C GLU A 105 5.05 4.25 12.87
N ARG A 106 5.63 3.09 12.59
CA ARG A 106 6.64 2.46 13.43
C ARG A 106 7.53 1.56 12.60
N ALA A 107 8.81 1.49 12.93
CA ALA A 107 9.73 0.54 12.32
C ALA A 107 10.48 -0.24 13.40
N VAL A 108 10.77 -1.50 13.10
CA VAL A 108 11.61 -2.38 13.90
C VAL A 108 12.51 -3.17 12.95
N SER A 109 13.77 -3.35 13.34
CA SER A 109 14.77 -4.01 12.52
C SER A 109 15.59 -4.98 13.35
N ASN A 110 16.10 -6.03 12.72
CA ASN A 110 17.13 -6.86 13.31
C ASN A 110 18.10 -7.34 12.22
N SER A 111 19.34 -7.59 12.62
CA SER A 111 20.37 -8.13 11.74
C SER A 111 21.36 -8.96 12.54
N THR A 112 21.96 -9.93 11.87
CA THR A 112 23.02 -10.72 12.45
C THR A 112 24.03 -11.14 11.38
N THR A 113 25.14 -11.71 11.82
CA THR A 113 26.20 -12.25 10.96
C THR A 113 26.39 -13.72 11.28
N HIS A 114 26.91 -14.49 10.33
CA HIS A 114 27.19 -15.92 10.49
C HIS A 114 25.95 -16.75 10.90
N SER A 115 24.76 -16.34 10.44
CA SER A 115 23.49 -17.01 10.75
C SER A 115 22.72 -17.35 9.48
N LYS A 116 21.88 -18.39 9.56
CA LYS A 116 20.93 -18.75 8.49
C LYS A 116 19.61 -17.99 8.58
N SER A 117 19.30 -17.40 9.73
CA SER A 117 18.03 -16.72 9.92
C SER A 117 18.16 -15.53 10.86
N VAL A 118 17.19 -14.63 10.74
CA VAL A 118 16.97 -13.51 11.64
C VAL A 118 15.48 -13.23 11.72
N GLU A 119 15.04 -12.84 12.90
CA GLU A 119 13.67 -12.41 13.14
C GLU A 119 13.63 -11.12 13.94
N THR A 120 12.54 -10.38 13.78
CA THR A 120 12.25 -9.19 14.57
C THR A 120 10.75 -9.13 14.84
N ASN A 121 10.37 -8.55 15.96
CA ASN A 121 8.98 -8.30 16.27
C ASN A 121 8.81 -7.08 17.17
N GLN A 122 7.62 -6.48 17.13
CA GLN A 122 7.24 -5.41 18.03
C GLN A 122 5.72 -5.39 18.21
N THR A 123 5.25 -5.10 19.41
CA THR A 123 3.86 -4.70 19.65
C THR A 123 3.78 -3.17 19.68
N VAL A 124 2.88 -2.60 18.89
CA VAL A 124 2.65 -1.16 18.77
C VAL A 124 1.32 -0.81 19.43
N TYR A 125 1.34 0.16 20.34
CA TYR A 125 0.17 0.65 21.07
C TYR A 125 -0.18 2.09 20.64
N ASN A 126 -1.30 2.61 21.15
CA ASN A 126 -1.75 4.00 20.93
C ASN A 126 -1.95 4.35 19.44
N LEU A 127 -2.45 3.38 18.67
CA LEU A 127 -2.77 3.54 17.25
C LEU A 127 -4.20 4.06 17.07
N ASN A 128 -4.41 4.79 15.99
CA ASN A 128 -5.73 5.36 15.66
C ASN A 128 -6.62 4.29 15.03
N LYS A 129 -7.72 3.98 15.71
CA LYS A 129 -8.80 3.14 15.17
C LYS A 129 -9.46 3.80 13.96
N GLY A 130 -10.09 2.99 13.12
CA GLY A 130 -10.76 3.38 11.88
C GLY A 130 -9.82 3.58 10.69
N TYR A 131 -8.53 3.28 10.82
CA TYR A 131 -7.59 3.33 9.70
C TYR A 131 -7.16 1.93 9.26
N TYR A 132 -6.75 1.80 8.01
CA TYR A 132 -6.12 0.59 7.50
C TYR A 132 -4.63 0.56 7.84
N TYR A 133 -4.14 -0.60 8.26
CA TYR A 133 -2.73 -0.83 8.55
C TYR A 133 -2.20 -2.04 7.79
N ARG A 134 -0.91 -1.97 7.44
CA ARG A 134 -0.14 -3.08 6.86
C ARG A 134 1.28 -3.09 7.39
N THR A 135 2.00 -4.19 7.20
CA THR A 135 3.47 -4.17 7.25
C THR A 135 4.04 -3.95 5.85
N LEU A 136 5.17 -3.26 5.79
CA LEU A 136 6.12 -3.29 4.67
C LEU A 136 7.46 -3.71 5.25
N SER A 137 8.02 -4.79 4.73
CA SER A 137 9.32 -5.29 5.15
C SER A 137 10.35 -5.32 4.04
N THR A 138 11.62 -5.29 4.43
CA THR A 138 12.77 -5.56 3.57
C THR A 138 13.62 -6.66 4.20
N HIS A 139 13.96 -7.65 3.39
CA HIS A 139 14.70 -8.85 3.77
C HIS A 139 15.99 -8.86 2.97
N MET A 140 17.12 -9.04 3.64
CA MET A 140 18.42 -9.02 2.98
C MET A 140 19.28 -10.18 3.43
N VAL A 141 19.95 -10.81 2.46
CA VAL A 141 20.99 -11.82 2.68
C VAL A 141 22.23 -11.40 1.91
N ARG A 142 23.40 -11.52 2.54
CA ARG A 142 24.70 -11.31 1.90
C ARG A 142 25.62 -12.51 2.16
N ILE A 143 26.09 -13.16 1.10
CA ILE A 143 27.01 -14.30 1.16
C ILE A 143 28.09 -14.13 0.08
N ASN A 144 29.37 -14.17 0.47
CA ASN A 144 30.51 -14.08 -0.45
C ASN A 144 30.42 -12.89 -1.41
N GLY A 145 29.95 -11.73 -0.89
CA GLY A 145 29.76 -10.51 -1.68
C GLY A 145 28.48 -10.44 -2.52
N THR A 146 27.74 -11.55 -2.68
CA THR A 146 26.42 -11.53 -3.33
C THR A 146 25.38 -10.98 -2.37
N VAL A 147 24.61 -9.98 -2.78
CA VAL A 147 23.54 -9.36 -1.98
C VAL A 147 22.20 -9.63 -2.65
N GLU A 148 21.28 -10.19 -1.89
CA GLU A 148 19.91 -10.45 -2.33
C GLU A 148 18.96 -9.73 -1.40
N LYS A 149 17.97 -9.05 -1.98
CA LYS A 149 17.00 -8.23 -1.26
C LYS A 149 15.60 -8.47 -1.79
N ALA A 150 14.68 -8.84 -0.91
CA ALA A 150 13.25 -8.87 -1.19
C ALA A 150 12.54 -7.87 -0.29
N SER A 151 11.41 -7.35 -0.76
CA SER A 151 10.45 -6.68 0.13
C SER A 151 9.22 -7.57 0.30
N PHE A 152 8.36 -7.27 1.26
CA PHE A 152 7.06 -7.93 1.35
C PHE A 152 6.08 -6.97 2.04
N TYR A 153 4.82 -7.01 1.66
CA TYR A 153 3.78 -6.33 2.42
C TYR A 153 2.64 -7.28 2.71
N THR A 154 2.03 -7.11 3.88
CA THR A 154 0.73 -7.73 4.16
C THR A 154 -0.37 -6.95 3.45
N PRO A 155 -1.56 -7.53 3.26
CA PRO A 155 -2.75 -6.76 2.97
C PRO A 155 -2.99 -5.63 3.97
N GLY A 156 -3.77 -4.64 3.55
CA GLY A 156 -4.28 -3.60 4.45
C GLY A 156 -5.47 -4.12 5.24
N TYR A 157 -5.40 -4.06 6.56
CA TYR A 157 -6.48 -4.48 7.45
C TYR A 157 -7.06 -3.27 8.18
N LEU A 158 -8.39 -3.20 8.30
CA LEU A 158 -9.06 -2.15 9.07
C LEU A 158 -8.88 -2.40 10.57
N TYR A 159 -8.34 -1.41 11.28
CA TYR A 159 -8.15 -1.47 12.73
C TYR A 159 -9.33 -0.86 13.47
N ASN A 160 -10.15 -1.68 14.12
CA ASN A 160 -11.38 -1.26 14.83
C ASN A 160 -11.18 -1.09 16.34
#